data_AF-A0A0F9LYB9-F1
#
_entry.id   AF-A0A0F9LYB9-F1
#
_cell.length_a   1.000
_cell.length_b   1.000
_cell.length_c   1.000
_cell.angle_alpha   90.00
_cell.angle_beta   90.00
_cell.angle_gamma   90.00
#
_symmetry.space_group_name_H-M   'P 1'
#
loop_
_entity.id
_entity.type
_entity.pdbx_description
1 polymer ?
#
loop_
_entity_poly.entity_id
_entity_poly.type
_entity_poly.pdbx_seq_one_letter_code
_entity_poly.pdbx_strand_id
1 'polypeptide(L)'
;NLTAENFNVVETLRRSYEDRLETILQQGAATGDFVTADTKIATLAVIAMLTGVNTWFRSGGRLSLDQVIAQYWDMVRKTVL
;
A
#
# COMPACT_ATOMS: atom_id res chain seq x y z
N ASN A 1 13.79 -3.78 -20.18
CA ASN A 1 13.96 -5.04 -19.41
C ASN A 1 15.21 -4.95 -18.56
N LEU A 2 15.12 -5.35 -17.28
CA LEU A 2 16.23 -5.34 -16.33
C LEU A 2 17.16 -6.54 -16.54
N THR A 3 18.44 -6.40 -16.20
CA THR A 3 19.35 -7.55 -16.04
C THR A 3 18.90 -8.41 -14.85
N ALA A 4 19.33 -9.68 -14.78
CA ALA A 4 18.99 -10.55 -13.66
C ALA A 4 19.42 -9.98 -12.30
N GLU A 5 20.59 -9.34 -12.25
CA GLU A 5 21.08 -8.63 -11.07
C GLU A 5 20.17 -7.48 -10.66
N ASN A 6 19.84 -6.59 -11.59
CA ASN A 6 18.95 -5.46 -11.32
C ASN A 6 17.54 -5.92 -10.95
N PHE A 7 17.05 -7.00 -11.55
CA PHE A 7 15.76 -7.61 -11.20
C PHE A 7 15.77 -8.08 -9.73
N ASN A 8 16.80 -8.80 -9.30
CA ASN A 8 16.92 -9.27 -7.92
C ASN A 8 16.98 -8.13 -6.90
N VAL A 9 17.68 -7.04 -7.23
CA VAL A 9 17.73 -5.84 -6.38
C VAL A 9 16.34 -5.22 -6.23
N VAL A 10 15.65 -4.95 -7.34
CA VAL A 10 14.30 -4.35 -7.33
C VAL A 10 13.30 -5.24 -6.58
N GLU A 11 13.37 -6.55 -6.80
CA GLU A 11 12.52 -7.53 -6.13
C GLU A 11 12.75 -7.57 -4.62
N THR A 12 14.00 -7.45 -4.16
CA THR A 12 14.34 -7.39 -2.74
C THR A 12 13.78 -6.13 -2.08
N LEU A 13 13.91 -4.97 -2.75
CA LEU A 13 13.33 -3.71 -2.29
C LEU A 13 11.80 -3.79 -2.23
N ARG A 14 11.18 -4.44 -3.22
CA ARG A 14 9.74 -4.68 -3.25
C ARG A 14 9.26 -5.46 -2.04
N ARG A 15 9.89 -6.60 -1.78
CA ARG A 15 9.58 -7.44 -0.62
C ARG A 15 9.74 -6.68 0.69
N SER A 16 10.77 -5.84 0.82
CA SER A 16 11.01 -5.09 2.04
C SER A 16 9.84 -4.18 2.43
N TYR A 17 9.22 -3.47 1.48
CA TYR A 17 8.07 -2.62 1.81
C TYR A 17 6.77 -3.42 1.98
N GLU A 18 6.61 -4.53 1.23
CA GLU A 18 5.48 -5.45 1.40
C GLU A 18 5.45 -6.06 2.80
N ASP A 19 6.58 -6.61 3.25
CA ASP A 19 6.70 -7.29 4.54
C ASP A 19 6.47 -6.30 5.70
N ARG A 20 6.95 -5.06 5.56
CA ARG A 20 6.72 -4.00 6.56
C ARG A 20 5.24 -3.65 6.70
N LEU A 21 4.53 -3.50 5.58
CA LEU A 21 3.11 -3.19 5.62
C LEU A 21 2.29 -4.37 6.16
N GLU A 22 2.62 -5.59 5.74
CA GLU A 22 1.97 -6.80 6.24
C GLU A 22 2.16 -6.96 7.76
N THR A 23 3.36 -6.68 8.27
CA THR A 23 3.64 -6.71 9.72
C THR A 23 2.74 -5.76 10.50
N ILE A 24 2.49 -4.54 10.00
CA ILE A 24 1.58 -3.57 10.64
C ILE A 24 0.15 -4.14 10.72
N LEU A 25 -0.32 -4.76 9.63
CA LEU A 25 -1.65 -5.34 9.57
C LEU A 25 -1.79 -6.56 10.49
N GLN A 26 -0.76 -7.41 10.55
CA GLN A 26 -0.71 -8.54 11.47
C GLN A 26 -0.72 -8.10 12.93
N GLN A 27 0.02 -7.05 13.27
CA GLN A 27 0.05 -6.49 14.62
C GLN A 27 -1.33 -5.97 15.03
N GLY A 28 -1.99 -5.17 14.18
CA GLY A 28 -3.33 -4.67 14.49
C GLY A 28 -4.39 -5.77 14.54
N ALA A 29 -4.26 -6.82 13.72
CA ALA A 29 -5.14 -7.99 13.84
C ALA A 29 -4.92 -8.75 15.16
N ALA A 30 -3.67 -8.87 15.60
CA ALA A 30 -3.32 -9.55 16.85
C ALA A 30 -3.79 -8.77 18.10
N THR A 31 -3.82 -7.44 18.05
CA THR A 31 -4.34 -6.59 19.14
C THR A 31 -5.86 -6.41 19.07
N GLY A 32 -6.51 -6.81 17.98
CA GLY A 32 -7.93 -6.57 17.72
C GLY A 32 -8.24 -5.13 17.29
N ASP A 33 -7.22 -4.31 17.04
CA ASP A 33 -7.38 -2.96 16.49
C ASP A 33 -7.84 -2.99 15.02
N PHE A 34 -7.50 -4.07 14.30
CA PHE A 34 -7.89 -4.28 12.90
C PHE A 34 -8.67 -5.58 12.71
N VAL A 35 -9.67 -5.53 11.84
CA VAL A 35 -10.44 -6.68 11.34
C VAL A 35 -10.15 -6.85 9.85
N THR A 36 -9.35 -7.86 9.51
CA THR A 36 -9.09 -8.25 8.12
C THR A 36 -9.09 -9.77 8.00
N ALA A 37 -9.68 -10.28 6.91
CA ALA A 37 -9.73 -11.73 6.66
C ALA A 37 -8.35 -12.29 6.30
N ASP A 38 -7.51 -11.50 5.63
CA ASP A 38 -6.18 -11.90 5.18
C ASP A 38 -5.26 -10.66 5.09
N THR A 39 -4.23 -10.62 5.92
CA THR A 39 -3.27 -9.50 5.99
C THR A 39 -2.44 -9.37 4.72
N LYS A 40 -2.19 -10.47 4.01
CA LYS A 40 -1.42 -10.47 2.77
C LYS A 40 -2.22 -9.85 1.63
N ILE A 41 -3.47 -10.26 1.47
CA ILE A 41 -4.37 -9.69 0.46
C ILE A 41 -4.58 -8.20 0.71
N ALA A 42 -4.82 -7.80 1.96
CA ALA A 42 -4.94 -6.38 2.32
C ALA A 42 -3.66 -5.59 1.98
N THR A 43 -2.48 -6.13 2.27
CA THR A 43 -1.18 -5.51 1.92
C THR A 43 -1.08 -5.26 0.41
N LEU A 44 -1.37 -6.28 -0.40
CA LEU A 44 -1.32 -6.17 -1.86
C LEU A 44 -2.32 -5.15 -2.40
N ALA A 45 -3.54 -5.10 -1.83
CA ALA A 45 -4.57 -4.14 -2.22
C ALA A 45 -4.14 -2.69 -1.96
N VAL A 46 -3.58 -2.41 -0.77
CA VAL A 46 -3.08 -1.07 -0.41
C VAL A 46 -1.94 -0.63 -1.34
N ILE A 47 -0.98 -1.52 -1.63
CA ILE A 47 0.13 -1.22 -2.55
C ILE A 47 -0.38 -0.97 -3.97
N ALA A 48 -1.34 -1.78 -4.44
CA ALA A 48 -1.94 -1.60 -5.76
C ALA A 48 -2.66 -0.24 -5.88
N MET A 49 -3.41 0.15 -4.85
CA MET A 49 -4.04 1.47 -4.77
C MET A 49 -3.01 2.60 -4.90
N LEU A 50 -1.92 2.55 -4.13
CA LEU A 50 -0.86 3.56 -4.13
C LEU A 50 -0.12 3.62 -5.47
N THR A 51 0.17 2.46 -6.06
CA THR A 51 0.80 2.36 -7.38
C THR A 51 -0.08 3.02 -8.45
N GLY A 52 -1.40 2.81 -8.37
CA GLY A 52 -2.37 3.37 -9.31
C GLY A 52 -2.38 4.90 -9.35
N VAL A 53 -2.14 5.58 -8.22
CA VAL A 53 -2.12 7.06 -8.13
C VAL A 53 -1.19 7.70 -9.17
N ASN A 54 -0.01 7.09 -9.38
CA ASN A 54 1.00 7.60 -10.32
C ASN A 54 0.51 7.70 -11.77
N THR A 55 -0.54 6.94 -12.13
CA THR A 55 -1.06 6.91 -13.51
C THR A 55 -2.00 8.07 -13.83
N TRP A 56 -2.68 8.65 -12.82
CA TRP A 56 -3.75 9.63 -13.03
C TRP A 56 -3.59 10.93 -12.24
N PHE A 57 -2.79 10.95 -11.17
CA PHE A 57 -2.61 12.16 -10.36
C PHE A 57 -1.90 13.27 -11.15
N ARG A 58 -2.43 14.49 -11.03
CA ARG A 58 -1.90 15.72 -11.62
C ARG A 58 -2.09 16.86 -10.62
N SER A 59 -1.04 17.65 -10.37
CA SER A 59 -1.05 18.72 -9.36
C SER A 59 -2.07 19.85 -9.64
N GLY A 60 -2.37 20.13 -10.90
CA GLY A 60 -3.43 21.06 -11.32
C GLY A 60 -4.79 20.40 -11.59
N GLY A 61 -4.97 19.16 -11.16
CA GLY A 61 -6.19 18.39 -11.40
C GLY A 61 -7.32 18.70 -10.42
N ARG A 62 -8.35 17.84 -10.44
CA ARG A 62 -9.56 17.95 -9.59
C ARG A 62 -9.25 17.98 -8.08
N LEU A 63 -8.17 17.31 -7.65
CA LEU A 63 -7.78 17.18 -6.25
C LEU A 63 -6.33 17.60 -6.07
N SER A 64 -6.04 18.29 -4.97
CA SER A 64 -4.67 18.53 -4.51
C SER A 64 -4.03 17.23 -4.00
N LEU A 65 -2.71 17.22 -3.85
CA LEU A 65 -1.97 16.08 -3.30
C LEU A 65 -2.49 15.71 -1.90
N ASP A 66 -2.67 16.71 -1.03
CA ASP A 66 -3.15 16.50 0.35
C ASP A 66 -4.55 15.88 0.39
N GLN A 67 -5.44 16.29 -0.53
CA GLN A 67 -6.79 15.70 -0.64
C GLN A 67 -6.73 14.24 -1.07
N VAL A 68 -5.83 13.88 -1.98
CA VAL A 68 -5.63 12.48 -2.40
C VAL A 68 -5.09 11.65 -1.24
N ILE A 69 -4.10 12.15 -0.52
CA ILE A 69 -3.52 11.48 0.67
C ILE A 69 -4.60 11.25 1.73
N ALA A 70 -5.39 12.28 2.06
CA ALA A 70 -6.45 12.17 3.06
C ALA A 70 -7.51 11.13 2.67
N GLN A 71 -7.97 11.12 1.41
CA GLN A 71 -8.94 10.13 0.96
C GLN A 71 -8.39 8.71 0.98
N TYR A 72 -7.13 8.51 0.57
CA TYR A 72 -6.49 7.20 0.60
C TYR A 72 -6.32 6.69 2.03
N TRP A 73 -5.92 7.56 2.95
CA TRP A 73 -5.84 7.24 4.37
C TRP A 73 -7.18 6.74 4.91
N ASP A 74 -8.27 7.47 4.64
CA ASP A 74 -9.61 7.09 5.08
C ASP A 74 -10.09 5.77 4.45
N MET A 75 -9.83 5.56 3.16
CA MET A 75 -10.17 4.31 2.48
C MET A 75 -9.46 3.12 3.11
N VAL A 76 -8.13 3.20 3.28
CA VAL A 76 -7.34 2.10 3.86
C VAL A 76 -7.79 1.80 5.29
N ARG A 77 -8.00 2.81 6.13
CA ARG A 77 -8.51 2.57 7.50
C ARG A 77 -9.85 1.86 7.50
N LYS A 78 -10.78 2.24 6.63
CA LYS A 78 -12.09 1.58 6.52
C LYS A 78 -12.02 0.13 6.01
N THR A 79 -10.94 -0.27 5.34
CA THR A 79 -10.77 -1.67 4.90
C THR A 79 -10.33 -2.60 6.02
N VAL A 80 -9.87 -2.07 7.15
CA VAL A 80 -9.30 -2.85 8.26
C VAL A 80 -10.00 -2.56 9.59
N LEU A 81 -11.06 -1.74 9.60
CA LEU A 81 -11.86 -1.41 10.78
C LEU A 81 -13.25 -2.04 10.70
#